data_AF-A0A969X6Z0-F1
#
_entry.id   AF-A0A969X6Z0-F1
#
_cell.length_a   1.000
_cell.length_b   1.000
_cell.length_c   1.000
_cell.angle_alpha   90.00
_cell.angle_beta   90.00
_cell.angle_gamma   90.00
#
_symmetry.space_group_name_H-M   'P 1'
#
loop_
_entity.id
_entity.type
_entity.pdbx_description
1 polymer ?
#
loop_
_entity_poly.entity_id
_entity_poly.type
_entity_poly.pdbx_seq_one_letter_code
_entity_poly.pdbx_strand_id
1 'polypeptide(L)'
;MRYIVLRALEFVRHLRIRIIVTQFLMVLASLLGLAMPLILGMIFDAKHELSFLLGLLIVTGTVATVVNYFKSLMIGSVGNDIALTLRNNLYEKLQKLPQSFYAKKNTGDILSTVINDINLFKDALSTGVLYIGEMLLSFIVVMIIMLVIDPVLTWILLIVLPLTLFVSRLVSKPVDGVSKVTQMQLSEITNVLN
;
A
#
# COMPACT_ATOMS: atom_id res chain seq x y z
N MET A 1 5.68 -19.53 7.15
CA MET A 1 5.25 -18.29 6.44
C MET A 1 5.87 -18.12 5.05
N ARG A 2 7.19 -18.26 4.87
CA ARG A 2 7.89 -18.01 3.57
C ARG A 2 7.32 -18.78 2.36
N TYR A 3 6.85 -20.02 2.56
CA TYR A 3 6.25 -20.86 1.51
C TYR A 3 4.88 -20.34 1.02
N ILE A 4 4.08 -19.73 1.91
CA ILE A 4 2.77 -19.17 1.56
C ILE A 4 2.95 -17.91 0.71
N VAL A 5 3.93 -17.08 1.06
CA VAL A 5 4.27 -15.85 0.32
C VAL A 5 4.80 -16.16 -1.08
N LEU A 6 5.69 -17.16 -1.22
CA LEU A 6 6.22 -17.55 -2.52
C LEU A 6 5.14 -18.14 -3.45
N ARG A 7 4.21 -18.92 -2.89
CA ARG A 7 3.07 -19.46 -3.65
C ARG A 7 2.06 -18.37 -4.04
N ALA A 8 1.86 -17.37 -3.19
CA ALA A 8 1.09 -16.17 -3.52
C ALA A 8 1.73 -15.39 -4.68
N LEU A 9 3.07 -15.25 -4.68
CA LEU A 9 3.82 -14.58 -5.75
C LEU A 9 3.79 -15.32 -7.09
N GLU A 10 3.75 -16.65 -7.09
CA GLU A 10 3.51 -17.44 -8.30
C GLU A 10 2.09 -17.25 -8.85
N PHE A 11 1.10 -17.09 -7.99
CA PHE A 11 -0.28 -16.82 -8.41
C PHE A 11 -0.41 -15.46 -9.12
N VAL A 12 0.29 -14.46 -8.58
CA VAL A 12 0.38 -13.11 -9.14
C VAL A 12 1.15 -13.09 -10.48
N ARG A 13 1.88 -14.17 -10.83
CA ARG A 13 2.62 -14.28 -12.09
C ARG A 13 1.75 -14.14 -13.33
N HIS A 14 0.52 -14.65 -13.28
CA HIS A 14 -0.44 -14.54 -14.39
C HIS A 14 -0.87 -13.08 -14.64
N LEU A 15 -0.80 -12.23 -13.61
CA LEU A 15 -1.17 -10.80 -13.65
C LEU A 15 0.04 -9.85 -13.78
N ARG A 16 1.26 -10.39 -14.00
CA ARG A 16 2.50 -9.59 -14.01
C ARG A 16 2.49 -8.41 -14.97
N ILE A 17 1.91 -8.57 -16.17
CA ILE A 17 1.86 -7.50 -17.16
C ILE A 17 1.02 -6.33 -16.63
N ARG A 18 -0.18 -6.61 -16.10
CA ARG A 18 -1.05 -5.57 -15.54
C ARG A 18 -0.43 -4.90 -14.32
N ILE A 19 0.25 -5.68 -13.47
CA ILE A 19 0.96 -5.14 -12.31
C ILE A 19 2.13 -4.25 -12.71
N ILE A 20 2.94 -4.65 -13.70
CA ILE A 20 4.06 -3.82 -14.20
C ILE A 20 3.53 -2.51 -14.78
N VAL A 21 2.43 -2.56 -15.55
CA VAL A 21 1.79 -1.36 -16.11
C VAL A 21 1.28 -0.44 -15.00
N THR A 22 0.60 -0.99 -13.99
CA THR A 22 0.15 -0.22 -12.82
C THR A 22 1.33 0.40 -12.07
N GLN A 23 2.42 -0.36 -11.89
CA GLN A 23 3.62 0.13 -11.22
C GLN A 23 4.30 1.26 -11.98
N PHE A 24 4.38 1.15 -13.30
CA PHE A 24 4.91 2.21 -14.15
C PHE A 24 4.06 3.48 -14.03
N LEU A 25 2.73 3.35 -14.06
CA LEU A 25 1.81 4.48 -13.88
C LEU A 25 1.95 5.12 -12.48
N MET A 26 2.17 4.31 -11.44
CA MET A 26 2.40 4.79 -10.07
C MET A 26 3.67 5.65 -9.95
N VAL A 27 4.76 5.20 -10.59
CA VAL A 27 6.01 5.98 -10.62
C VAL A 27 5.82 7.28 -11.38
N LEU A 28 5.12 7.25 -12.53
CA LEU A 28 4.80 8.45 -13.29
C LEU A 28 3.94 9.44 -12.48
N ALA A 29 2.94 8.93 -11.76
CA ALA A 29 2.11 9.74 -10.85
C ALA A 29 2.94 10.37 -9.73
N SER A 30 3.88 9.61 -9.16
CA SER A 30 4.78 10.09 -8.11
C SER A 30 5.72 11.19 -8.62
N LEU A 31 6.30 11.03 -9.81
CA LEU A 31 7.12 12.06 -10.47
C LEU A 31 6.35 13.36 -10.70
N LEU A 32 5.10 13.28 -11.15
CA LEU A 32 4.23 14.46 -11.27
C LEU A 32 3.93 15.09 -9.91
N GLY A 33 3.77 14.28 -8.86
CA GLY A 33 3.63 14.76 -7.50
C GLY A 33 4.84 15.56 -7.00
N LEU A 34 6.05 15.21 -7.47
CA LEU A 34 7.28 15.94 -7.16
C LEU A 34 7.45 17.24 -7.95
N ALA A 35 6.71 17.43 -9.05
CA ALA A 35 6.72 18.72 -9.74
C ALA A 35 6.20 19.85 -8.85
N MET A 36 5.21 19.56 -7.99
CA MET A 36 4.59 20.52 -7.08
C MET A 36 5.61 21.18 -6.11
N PRO A 37 6.41 20.44 -5.31
CA PRO A 37 7.41 21.04 -4.44
C PRO A 37 8.54 21.74 -5.19
N LEU A 38 8.91 21.29 -6.39
CA LEU A 38 9.93 21.97 -7.21
C LEU A 38 9.43 23.34 -7.70
N ILE A 39 8.18 23.42 -8.14
CA ILE A 39 7.56 24.69 -8.55
C ILE A 39 7.46 25.64 -7.36
N LEU A 40 7.09 25.13 -6.18
CA LEU A 40 7.09 25.93 -4.95
C LEU A 40 8.49 26.46 -4.63
N GLY A 41 9.54 25.63 -4.75
CA GLY A 41 10.92 26.09 -4.59
C GLY A 41 11.29 27.24 -5.56
N MET A 42 10.87 27.15 -6.82
CA MET A 42 11.09 28.21 -7.82
C MET A 42 10.34 29.51 -7.51
N ILE A 43 9.15 29.42 -6.90
CA ILE A 43 8.39 30.57 -6.42
C ILE A 43 9.14 31.29 -5.30
N PHE A 44 9.66 30.56 -4.32
CA PHE A 44 10.43 31.14 -3.21
C PHE A 44 11.76 31.74 -3.67
N ASP A 45 12.42 31.14 -4.65
CA ASP A 45 13.66 31.66 -5.25
C ASP A 45 13.45 32.87 -6.19
N ALA A 46 12.21 33.30 -6.42
CA ALA A 46 11.84 34.45 -7.25
C ALA A 46 12.47 34.48 -8.67
N LYS A 47 12.72 33.30 -9.25
CA LYS A 47 13.44 33.17 -10.55
C LYS A 47 12.58 33.52 -11.77
N HIS A 48 11.25 33.52 -11.66
CA HIS A 48 10.31 33.72 -12.78
C HIS A 48 9.08 34.56 -12.39
N GLU A 49 8.32 35.01 -13.40
CA GLU A 49 7.05 35.71 -13.19
C GLU A 49 6.06 34.86 -12.39
N LEU A 50 5.54 35.44 -11.29
CA LEU A 50 4.66 34.76 -10.34
C LEU A 50 3.36 34.23 -11.00
N SER A 51 2.83 34.96 -11.98
CA SER A 51 1.62 34.58 -12.73
C SER A 51 1.82 33.28 -13.54
N PHE A 52 2.97 33.14 -14.21
CA PHE A 52 3.32 31.94 -14.96
C PHE A 52 3.51 30.73 -14.03
N LEU A 53 4.22 30.91 -12.92
CA LEU A 53 4.44 29.87 -11.91
C LEU A 53 3.13 29.39 -11.28
N LEU A 54 2.21 30.31 -10.96
CA LEU A 54 0.88 29.97 -10.44
C LEU A 54 0.04 29.20 -11.48
N GLY A 55 0.08 29.60 -12.75
CA GLY A 55 -0.56 28.85 -13.83
C GLY A 55 0.00 27.44 -13.98
N LEU A 56 1.33 27.30 -13.95
CA LEU A 56 2.01 26.01 -14.01
C LEU A 56 1.66 25.13 -12.81
N LEU A 57 1.57 25.69 -11.60
CA LEU A 57 1.17 24.99 -10.39
C LEU A 57 -0.25 24.41 -10.52
N ILE A 58 -1.22 25.20 -11.02
CA ILE A 58 -2.60 24.75 -11.20
C ILE A 58 -2.68 23.63 -12.24
N VAL A 59 -1.98 23.77 -13.37
CA VAL A 59 -1.95 22.76 -14.43
C VAL A 59 -1.33 21.47 -13.93
N THR A 60 -0.14 21.53 -13.34
CA THR A 60 0.56 20.35 -12.82
C THR A 60 -0.23 19.68 -11.69
N GLY A 61 -0.83 20.46 -10.79
CA GLY A 61 -1.70 19.95 -9.73
C GLY A 61 -2.93 19.22 -10.30
N THR A 62 -3.61 19.81 -11.28
CA THR A 62 -4.78 19.19 -11.93
C THR A 62 -4.40 17.89 -12.63
N VAL A 63 -3.31 17.89 -13.40
CA VAL A 63 -2.81 16.69 -14.08
C VAL A 63 -2.43 15.61 -13.06
N ALA A 64 -1.76 15.97 -11.96
CA ALA A 64 -1.41 15.03 -10.91
C ALA A 64 -2.66 14.41 -10.26
N THR A 65 -3.71 15.19 -10.00
CA THR A 65 -4.98 14.66 -9.45
C THR A 65 -5.64 13.68 -10.40
N VAL A 66 -5.72 14.02 -11.70
CA VAL A 66 -6.32 13.13 -12.71
C VAL A 66 -5.53 11.82 -12.82
N VAL A 67 -4.20 11.90 -12.88
CA VAL A 67 -3.35 10.70 -12.93
C VAL A 67 -3.51 9.85 -11.67
N ASN A 68 -3.58 10.45 -10.49
CA ASN A 68 -3.82 9.73 -9.24
C ASN A 68 -5.20 9.05 -9.19
N TYR A 69 -6.23 9.67 -9.79
CA TYR A 69 -7.55 9.05 -9.91
C TYR A 69 -7.49 7.78 -10.78
N PHE A 70 -6.89 7.85 -11.98
CA PHE A 70 -6.72 6.68 -12.83
C PHE A 70 -5.84 5.60 -12.19
N LYS A 71 -4.78 6.01 -11.48
CA LYS A 71 -3.94 5.11 -10.67
C LYS A 71 -4.79 4.34 -9.65
N SER A 72 -5.65 5.04 -8.90
CA SER A 72 -6.52 4.43 -7.89
C SER A 72 -7.51 3.42 -8.51
N LEU A 73 -8.10 3.76 -9.66
CA LEU A 73 -8.98 2.84 -10.39
C LEU A 73 -8.24 1.59 -10.88
N MET A 74 -7.01 1.72 -11.38
CA MET A 74 -6.21 0.57 -11.82
C MET A 74 -5.85 -0.36 -10.66
N ILE A 75 -5.46 0.19 -9.50
CA ILE A 75 -5.21 -0.61 -8.29
C ILE A 75 -6.46 -1.42 -7.91
N GLY A 76 -7.62 -0.76 -7.91
CA GLY A 76 -8.90 -1.40 -7.63
C GLY A 76 -9.23 -2.52 -8.62
N SER A 77 -9.01 -2.28 -9.93
CA SER A 77 -9.22 -3.28 -10.97
C SER A 77 -8.29 -4.48 -10.77
N VAL A 78 -6.98 -4.27 -10.58
CA VAL A 78 -6.02 -5.36 -10.35
C VAL A 78 -6.45 -6.21 -9.15
N GLY A 79 -6.93 -5.58 -8.08
CA GLY A 79 -7.42 -6.32 -6.93
C GLY A 79 -8.69 -7.12 -7.18
N ASN A 80 -9.62 -6.58 -7.97
CA ASN A 80 -10.80 -7.35 -8.37
C ASN A 80 -10.43 -8.57 -9.22
N ASP A 81 -9.46 -8.42 -10.13
CA ASP A 81 -9.02 -9.54 -10.97
C ASP A 81 -8.31 -10.64 -10.16
N ILE A 82 -7.53 -10.25 -9.14
CA ILE A 82 -6.95 -11.19 -8.16
C ILE A 82 -8.07 -11.95 -7.43
N ALA A 83 -9.09 -11.24 -6.93
CA ALA A 83 -10.20 -11.87 -6.21
C ALA A 83 -11.02 -12.81 -7.12
N LEU A 84 -11.30 -12.42 -8.36
CA LEU A 84 -12.01 -13.26 -9.33
C LEU A 84 -11.24 -14.55 -9.61
N THR A 85 -9.92 -14.45 -9.80
CA THR A 85 -9.06 -15.62 -10.04
C THR A 85 -9.06 -16.56 -8.83
N LEU A 86 -8.99 -16.03 -7.62
CA LEU A 86 -9.06 -16.81 -6.37
C LEU A 86 -10.42 -17.49 -6.20
N ARG A 87 -11.53 -16.76 -6.44
CA ARG A 87 -12.88 -17.31 -6.38
C ARG A 87 -13.05 -18.46 -7.37
N ASN A 88 -12.65 -18.27 -8.63
CA ASN A 88 -12.78 -19.30 -9.66
C ASN A 88 -12.02 -20.59 -9.29
N ASN A 89 -10.76 -20.47 -8.86
CA ASN A 89 -9.96 -21.63 -8.45
C ASN A 89 -10.52 -22.34 -7.23
N LEU A 90 -11.11 -21.58 -6.29
CA LEU A 90 -11.77 -22.16 -5.14
C LEU A 90 -13.04 -22.91 -5.54
N TYR A 91 -13.90 -22.30 -6.36
CA TYR A 91 -15.12 -22.94 -6.83
C TYR A 91 -14.82 -24.25 -7.56
N GLU A 92 -13.80 -24.26 -8.42
CA GLU A 92 -13.37 -25.48 -9.11
C GLU A 92 -12.89 -26.56 -8.14
N LYS A 93 -12.20 -26.17 -7.06
CA LYS A 93 -11.74 -27.09 -6.01
C LYS A 93 -12.92 -27.65 -5.20
N LEU A 94 -13.88 -26.80 -4.83
CA LEU A 94 -15.06 -27.19 -4.06
C LEU A 94 -15.93 -28.18 -4.83
N GLN A 95 -16.14 -27.97 -6.13
CA GLN A 95 -16.94 -28.88 -6.97
C GLN A 95 -16.35 -30.30 -7.07
N LYS A 96 -15.04 -30.46 -6.87
CA LYS A 96 -14.34 -31.75 -6.94
C LYS A 96 -14.24 -32.46 -5.57
N LEU A 97 -14.76 -31.88 -4.49
CA LEU A 97 -14.69 -32.48 -3.15
C LEU A 97 -15.77 -33.56 -2.94
N PRO A 98 -15.45 -34.64 -2.21
CA PRO A 98 -16.40 -35.72 -1.93
C PRO A 98 -17.50 -35.26 -0.96
N GLN A 99 -18.67 -35.89 -1.06
CA GLN A 99 -19.86 -35.59 -0.24
C GLN A 99 -19.60 -35.68 1.27
N SER A 100 -18.64 -36.50 1.70
CA SER A 100 -18.23 -36.64 3.10
C SER A 100 -17.62 -35.37 3.70
N PHE A 101 -17.08 -34.47 2.86
CA PHE A 101 -16.58 -33.16 3.29
C PHE A 101 -17.73 -32.22 3.68
N TYR A 102 -18.82 -32.25 2.92
CA TYR A 102 -20.01 -31.43 3.15
C TYR A 102 -20.89 -31.94 4.30
N ALA A 103 -20.75 -33.22 4.69
CA ALA A 103 -21.47 -33.78 5.83
C ALA A 103 -20.98 -33.28 7.20
N LYS A 104 -19.75 -32.73 7.29
CA LYS A 104 -19.13 -32.29 8.56
C LYS A 104 -19.26 -30.80 8.86
N LYS A 105 -19.66 -29.96 7.90
CA LYS A 105 -19.72 -28.50 8.07
C LYS A 105 -20.83 -27.89 7.22
N ASN A 106 -21.47 -26.85 7.74
CA ASN A 106 -22.51 -26.10 7.03
C ASN A 106 -21.90 -25.38 5.81
N THR A 107 -22.41 -25.64 4.61
CA THR A 107 -21.86 -25.10 3.35
C THR A 107 -21.84 -23.56 3.33
N GLY A 108 -22.82 -22.93 4.01
CA GLY A 108 -22.88 -21.47 4.16
C GLY A 108 -21.71 -20.88 4.96
N ASP A 109 -21.27 -21.55 6.03
CA ASP A 109 -20.14 -21.09 6.86
C ASP A 109 -18.81 -21.22 6.11
N ILE A 110 -18.66 -22.29 5.32
CA ILE A 110 -17.48 -22.49 4.46
C ILE A 110 -17.40 -21.37 3.42
N LEU A 111 -18.51 -21.10 2.72
CA LEU A 111 -18.55 -20.04 1.71
C LEU A 111 -18.28 -18.65 2.31
N SER A 112 -18.92 -18.30 3.44
CA SER A 112 -18.70 -17.01 4.10
C SER A 112 -17.26 -16.82 4.56
N THR A 113 -16.68 -17.83 5.22
CA THR A 113 -15.28 -17.78 5.69
C THR A 113 -14.33 -17.62 4.52
N VAL A 114 -14.54 -18.39 3.45
CA VAL A 114 -13.60 -18.36 2.31
C VAL A 114 -13.75 -17.08 1.49
N ILE A 115 -14.96 -16.56 1.31
CA ILE A 115 -15.14 -15.25 0.65
C ILE A 115 -14.41 -14.16 1.43
N ASN A 116 -14.51 -14.19 2.77
CA ASN A 116 -13.80 -13.26 3.63
C ASN A 116 -12.28 -13.42 3.49
N ASP A 117 -11.76 -14.65 3.52
CA ASP A 117 -10.33 -14.93 3.33
C ASP A 117 -9.83 -14.47 1.95
N ILE A 118 -10.64 -14.65 0.89
CA ILE A 118 -10.31 -14.17 -0.45
C ILE A 118 -10.24 -12.64 -0.48
N ASN A 119 -11.16 -11.95 0.18
CA ASN A 119 -11.14 -10.50 0.26
C ASN A 119 -9.89 -10.01 1.03
N LEU A 120 -9.57 -10.64 2.16
CA LEU A 120 -8.34 -10.35 2.91
C LEU A 120 -7.09 -10.58 2.06
N PHE A 121 -7.06 -11.65 1.27
CA PHE A 121 -5.94 -11.97 0.40
C PHE A 121 -5.84 -11.01 -0.80
N LYS A 122 -6.98 -10.60 -1.37
CA LYS A 122 -7.07 -9.52 -2.36
C LYS A 122 -6.45 -8.26 -1.79
N ASP A 123 -6.84 -7.84 -0.59
CA ASP A 123 -6.36 -6.59 0.02
C ASP A 123 -4.87 -6.67 0.32
N ALA A 124 -4.39 -7.81 0.85
CA ALA A 124 -2.97 -8.05 1.10
C ALA A 124 -2.11 -7.96 -0.18
N LEU A 125 -2.60 -8.49 -1.31
CA LEU A 125 -1.87 -8.44 -2.57
C LEU A 125 -1.99 -7.08 -3.28
N SER A 126 -3.19 -6.52 -3.34
CA SER A 126 -3.46 -5.31 -4.14
C SER A 126 -2.99 -4.06 -3.41
N THR A 127 -3.31 -3.95 -2.13
CA THR A 127 -2.84 -2.83 -1.31
C THR A 127 -1.40 -3.11 -0.88
N GLY A 128 -1.16 -4.23 -0.20
CA GLY A 128 0.17 -4.49 0.36
C GLY A 128 1.29 -4.51 -0.68
N VAL A 129 1.21 -5.39 -1.69
CA VAL A 129 2.33 -5.57 -2.63
C VAL A 129 2.51 -4.38 -3.56
N LEU A 130 1.41 -3.83 -4.12
CA LEU A 130 1.53 -2.69 -5.04
C LEU A 130 2.04 -1.43 -4.33
N TYR A 131 1.52 -1.11 -3.14
CA TYR A 131 1.99 0.05 -2.37
C TYR A 131 3.41 -0.13 -1.85
N ILE A 132 3.82 -1.32 -1.38
CA ILE A 132 5.21 -1.54 -0.97
C ILE A 132 6.15 -1.32 -2.17
N GLY A 133 5.78 -1.82 -3.35
CA GLY A 133 6.53 -1.56 -4.56
C GLY A 133 6.56 -0.06 -4.93
N GLU A 134 5.44 0.65 -4.77
CA GLU A 134 5.35 2.09 -5.07
C GLU A 134 6.24 2.88 -4.11
N MET A 135 6.18 2.56 -2.81
CA MET A 135 7.01 3.18 -1.78
C MET A 135 8.50 2.97 -2.06
N LEU A 136 8.92 1.74 -2.40
CA LEU A 136 10.32 1.46 -2.71
C LEU A 136 10.81 2.21 -3.96
N LEU A 137 10.03 2.21 -5.04
CA LEU A 137 10.39 2.91 -6.28
C LEU A 137 10.37 4.42 -6.09
N SER A 138 9.34 4.96 -5.45
CA SER A 138 9.22 6.38 -5.15
C SER A 138 10.35 6.85 -4.23
N PHE A 139 10.71 6.05 -3.22
CA PHE A 139 11.85 6.33 -2.35
C PHE A 139 13.16 6.45 -3.14
N ILE A 140 13.43 5.53 -4.07
CA ILE A 140 14.63 5.58 -4.93
C ILE A 140 14.60 6.85 -5.80
N VAL A 141 13.48 7.14 -6.46
CA VAL A 141 13.33 8.30 -7.34
C VAL A 141 13.53 9.62 -6.58
N VAL A 142 12.88 9.76 -5.44
CA VAL A 142 12.99 10.95 -4.58
C VAL A 142 14.43 11.09 -4.07
N MET A 143 15.06 10.01 -3.61
CA MET A 143 16.44 10.05 -3.14
C MET A 143 17.40 10.54 -4.23
N ILE A 144 17.24 10.06 -5.48
CA ILE A 144 18.05 10.51 -6.61
C ILE A 144 17.84 12.01 -6.84
N ILE A 145 16.59 12.48 -6.87
CA ILE A 145 16.27 13.91 -7.09
C ILE A 145 16.86 14.77 -5.98
N MET A 146 16.73 14.36 -4.71
CA MET A 146 17.26 15.10 -3.57
C MET A 146 18.80 15.17 -3.60
N LEU A 147 19.48 14.07 -3.93
CA LEU A 147 20.94 14.06 -4.08
C LEU A 147 21.43 14.96 -5.22
N VAL A 148 20.63 15.14 -6.27
CA VAL A 148 20.96 16.05 -7.39
C VAL A 148 20.76 17.51 -7.00
N ILE A 149 19.72 17.83 -6.22
CA ILE A 149 19.41 19.21 -5.82
C ILE A 149 20.34 19.70 -4.71
N ASP A 150 20.42 18.98 -3.60
CA ASP A 150 21.30 19.31 -2.47
C ASP A 150 21.75 18.03 -1.74
N PRO A 151 22.96 17.53 -2.05
CA PRO A 151 23.50 16.35 -1.38
C PRO A 151 23.67 16.55 0.12
N VAL A 152 24.06 17.75 0.57
CA VAL A 152 24.39 18.02 1.98
C VAL A 152 23.14 17.95 2.83
N LEU A 153 22.06 18.63 2.38
CA LEU A 153 20.78 18.60 3.08
C LEU A 153 20.18 17.18 3.10
N THR A 154 20.38 16.42 2.01
CA THR A 154 19.95 15.02 1.92
C THR A 154 20.63 14.15 2.98
N TRP A 155 21.96 14.26 3.15
CA TRP A 155 22.71 13.51 4.15
C TRP A 155 22.29 13.84 5.58
N ILE A 156 22.05 15.12 5.88
CA ILE A 156 21.52 15.55 7.19
C ILE A 156 20.19 14.84 7.44
N LEU A 157 19.27 14.86 6.47
CA LEU A 157 17.96 14.24 6.60
C LEU A 157 18.05 12.70 6.77
N LEU A 158 18.98 12.06 6.07
CA LEU A 158 19.27 10.63 6.17
C LEU A 158 19.79 10.23 7.56
N ILE A 159 20.46 11.12 8.29
CA ILE A 159 20.89 10.92 9.69
C ILE A 159 19.75 11.22 10.67
N VAL A 160 18.91 12.21 10.37
CA VAL A 160 17.77 12.57 11.23
C VAL A 160 16.72 11.45 11.25
N LEU A 161 16.45 10.79 10.11
CA LEU A 161 15.48 9.69 10.02
C LEU A 161 15.74 8.51 10.99
N PRO A 162 16.94 7.89 11.06
CA PRO A 162 17.20 6.82 12.02
C PRO A 162 17.15 7.33 13.46
N LEU A 163 17.52 8.60 13.71
CA LEU A 163 17.44 9.20 15.04
C LEU A 163 15.99 9.36 15.50
N THR A 164 15.09 9.82 14.63
CA THR A 164 13.65 9.90 14.95
C THR A 164 13.04 8.53 15.18
N LEU A 165 13.41 7.52 14.37
CA LEU A 165 12.99 6.13 14.58
C LEU A 165 13.51 5.57 15.90
N PHE A 166 14.75 5.90 16.28
CA PHE A 166 15.34 5.48 17.55
C PHE A 166 14.58 6.07 18.74
N VAL A 167 14.35 7.38 18.72
CA VAL A 167 13.57 8.08 19.77
C VAL A 167 12.14 7.55 19.82
N SER A 168 11.48 7.40 18.67
CA SER A 168 10.14 6.82 18.60
C SER A 168 10.09 5.44 19.23
N ARG A 169 11.04 4.55 18.94
CA ARG A 169 11.10 3.21 19.56
C ARG A 169 11.32 3.25 21.06
N LEU A 170 12.11 4.19 21.57
CA LEU A 170 12.31 4.35 23.01
C LEU A 170 11.01 4.77 23.71
N VAL A 171 10.22 5.64 23.08
CA VAL A 171 8.94 6.12 23.61
C VAL A 171 7.81 5.09 23.42
N SER A 172 7.77 4.36 22.30
CA SER A 172 6.71 3.38 22.02
C SER A 172 6.77 2.14 22.91
N LYS A 173 7.97 1.66 23.25
CA LYS A 173 8.14 0.46 24.10
C LYS A 173 7.37 0.51 25.44
N PRO A 174 7.46 1.56 26.26
CA PRO A 174 6.69 1.64 27.50
C PRO A 174 5.18 1.83 27.24
N VAL A 175 4.80 2.58 26.20
CA VAL A 175 3.39 2.79 25.83
C VAL A 175 2.71 1.48 25.45
N ASP A 176 3.37 0.64 24.64
CA ASP A 176 2.85 -0.68 24.25
C ASP A 176 2.63 -1.60 25.45
N GLY A 177 3.48 -1.48 26.48
CA GLY A 177 3.34 -2.20 27.74
C GLY A 177 2.08 -1.80 28.50
N VAL A 178 1.83 -0.49 28.63
CA VAL A 178 0.64 0.05 29.30
C VAL A 178 -0.64 -0.30 28.53
N SER A 179 -0.65 -0.16 27.19
CA SER A 179 -1.81 -0.52 26.37
C SER A 179 -2.20 -1.99 26.49
N LYS A 180 -1.24 -2.91 26.64
CA LYS A 180 -1.53 -4.33 26.88
C LYS A 180 -2.21 -4.56 28.22
N VAL A 181 -1.77 -3.88 29.28
CA VAL A 181 -2.39 -3.99 30.61
C VAL A 181 -3.83 -3.47 30.59
N THR A 182 -4.09 -2.34 29.93
CA THR A 182 -5.44 -1.80 29.77
C THR A 182 -6.35 -2.74 28.96
N GLN A 183 -5.84 -3.36 27.88
CA GLN A 183 -6.59 -4.36 27.12
C GLN A 183 -6.94 -5.60 27.97
N MET A 184 -6.02 -6.07 28.82
CA MET A 184 -6.29 -7.18 29.73
C MET A 184 -7.40 -6.85 30.74
N GLN A 185 -7.36 -5.64 31.33
CA GLN A 185 -8.40 -5.19 32.26
C GLN A 185 -9.77 -5.05 31.59
N LEU A 186 -9.83 -4.52 30.37
CA LEU A 186 -11.06 -4.46 29.60
C LEU A 186 -11.60 -5.86 29.27
N SER A 187 -10.72 -6.81 28.90
CA SER A 187 -11.11 -8.21 28.69
C SER A 187 -11.64 -8.86 29.97
N GLU A 188 -11.04 -8.58 31.12
CA GLU A 188 -11.48 -9.12 32.41
C GLU A 188 -12.85 -8.55 32.82
N ILE A 189 -13.05 -7.24 32.71
CA ILE A 189 -14.36 -6.60 32.95
C ILE A 189 -15.43 -7.18 32.00
N THR A 190 -15.09 -7.33 30.72
CA THR A 190 -16.03 -7.90 29.72
C THR A 190 -16.36 -9.37 30.01
N ASN A 191 -15.41 -10.14 30.55
CA ASN A 191 -15.63 -11.53 30.94
C ASN A 191 -16.48 -11.67 32.21
N VAL A 192 -16.46 -10.69 33.12
CA VAL A 192 -17.30 -10.71 34.34
C VAL A 192 -18.73 -10.25 34.04
N LEU A 193 -18.95 -9.48 32.97
CA LEU A 193 -20.25 -8.96 32.56
C LEU A 193 -21.04 -9.90 31.62
N ASN A 194 -20.41 -10.93 31.06
CA ASN A 194 -21.07 -11.99 30.25
C ASN A 194 -21.24 -13.27 31.06
#